data_AF-A0A401QZX4-F1
#
_entry.id   AF-A0A401QZX4-F1
#
_cell.length_a   1.000
_cell.length_b   1.000
_cell.length_c   1.000
_cell.angle_alpha   90.00
_cell.angle_beta   90.00
_cell.angle_gamma   90.00
#
_symmetry.space_group_name_H-M   'P 1'
#
loop_
_entity.id
_entity.type
_entity.pdbx_description
1 polymer ?
#
loop_
_entity_poly.entity_id
_entity_poly.type
_entity_poly.pdbx_seq_one_letter_code
_entity_poly.pdbx_strand_id
1 'polypeptide(L)'
;MAERATELETELHRERLARRYRLPDALAVRITGADEDAREADAKTLAELFHSKAGGMGRGGLDPSVTPAPSDPGELAASIPRARR
;
A
#
# COMPACT_ATOMS: atom_id res chain seq x y z
N MET A 1 35.39 -7.24 14.96
CA MET A 1 35.12 -7.71 13.59
C MET A 1 33.83 -8.52 13.49
N ALA A 2 33.48 -9.36 14.48
CA ALA A 2 32.24 -10.14 14.47
C ALA A 2 30.95 -9.30 14.42
N GLU A 3 30.90 -8.17 15.13
CA GLU A 3 29.71 -7.30 15.20
C GLU A 3 29.32 -6.66 13.86
N ARG A 4 30.32 -6.32 13.03
CA ARG A 4 30.09 -5.79 11.68
C ARG A 4 29.55 -6.85 10.72
N ALA A 5 29.90 -8.11 10.93
CA ALA A 5 29.38 -9.21 10.12
C ALA A 5 27.90 -9.46 10.43
N THR A 6 27.52 -9.47 11.71
CA THR A 6 26.13 -9.66 12.13
C THR A 6 25.20 -8.51 11.73
N GLU A 7 25.71 -7.27 11.71
CA GLU A 7 24.99 -6.11 11.17
C GLU A 7 24.69 -6.30 9.68
N LEU A 8 25.70 -6.68 8.89
CA LEU A 8 25.56 -6.90 7.44
C LEU A 8 24.63 -8.07 7.12
N GLU A 9 24.69 -9.16 7.87
CA GLU A 9 23.77 -10.30 7.72
C GLU A 9 22.32 -9.88 7.97
N THR A 10 22.10 -9.02 8.97
CA THR A 10 20.78 -8.49 9.30
C THR A 10 20.26 -7.56 8.19
N GLU A 11 21.12 -6.70 7.65
CA GLU A 11 20.79 -5.82 6.51
C GLU A 11 20.39 -6.63 5.27
N LEU A 12 21.20 -7.62 4.89
CA LEU A 12 20.90 -8.51 3.77
C LEU A 12 19.61 -9.30 3.97
N HIS A 13 19.34 -9.71 5.21
CA HIS A 13 18.11 -10.41 5.55
C HIS A 13 16.88 -9.51 5.35
N ARG A 14 16.96 -8.23 5.78
CA ARG A 14 15.90 -7.24 5.53
C ARG A 14 15.66 -6.99 4.05
N GLU A 15 16.72 -6.85 3.26
CA GLU A 15 16.59 -6.69 1.80
C GLU A 15 15.92 -7.89 1.13
N ARG A 16 16.29 -9.12 1.55
CA ARG A 16 15.65 -10.34 1.04
C ARG A 16 14.16 -10.39 1.37
N LEU A 17 13.79 -10.00 2.59
CA LEU A 17 12.38 -9.90 2.99
C LEU A 17 11.63 -8.85 2.17
N ALA A 18 12.21 -7.66 1.97
CA ALA A 18 11.60 -6.62 1.14
C ALA A 18 11.30 -7.15 -0.28
N ARG A 19 12.26 -7.83 -0.92
CA ARG A 19 12.06 -8.44 -2.24
C ARG A 19 11.01 -9.56 -2.23
N ARG A 20 11.03 -10.44 -1.22
CA ARG A 20 10.04 -11.53 -1.06
C ARG A 20 8.62 -10.98 -1.03
N TYR A 21 8.42 -9.88 -0.31
CA TYR A 21 7.12 -9.23 -0.16
C TYR A 21 6.88 -8.09 -1.16
N ARG A 22 7.68 -7.97 -2.24
CA ARG A 22 7.52 -6.92 -3.27
C ARG A 22 7.43 -5.49 -2.70
N LEU A 23 8.21 -5.23 -1.66
CA LEU A 23 8.44 -3.91 -1.10
C LEU A 23 9.64 -3.25 -1.82
N PRO A 24 9.62 -1.93 -2.04
CA PRO A 24 10.81 -1.19 -2.46
C PRO A 24 11.97 -1.37 -1.49
N ASP A 25 13.21 -1.43 -2.00
CA ASP A 25 14.42 -1.56 -1.17
C ASP A 25 14.55 -0.45 -0.12
N ALA A 26 14.04 0.75 -0.40
CA ALA A 26 13.97 1.85 0.55
C ALA A 26 13.14 1.54 1.82
N LEU A 27 12.23 0.56 1.75
CA LEU A 27 11.46 0.08 2.90
C LEU A 27 12.15 -1.05 3.66
N ALA A 28 13.21 -1.68 3.11
CA ALA A 28 13.95 -2.73 3.78
C ALA A 28 14.54 -2.26 5.12
N VAL A 29 15.07 -1.03 5.15
CA VAL A 29 15.63 -0.40 6.36
C VAL A 29 14.57 -0.18 7.45
N ARG A 30 13.28 -0.15 7.07
CA ARG A 30 12.16 0.01 8.01
C ARG A 30 11.66 -1.29 8.60
N ILE A 31 12.14 -2.45 8.12
CA ILE A 31 11.77 -3.76 8.66
C ILE A 31 12.41 -3.92 10.04
N THR A 32 11.56 -3.96 11.06
CA THR A 32 11.92 -4.09 12.47
C THR A 32 11.69 -5.51 12.97
N GLY A 33 12.34 -5.88 14.08
CA GLY A 33 12.21 -7.20 14.71
C GLY A 33 13.52 -7.70 15.29
N ALA A 34 13.44 -8.26 16.50
CA ALA A 34 14.57 -8.87 17.19
C ALA A 34 15.01 -10.15 16.47
N ASP A 35 14.04 -10.96 16.06
CA ASP A 35 14.23 -12.27 15.44
C ASP A 35 13.75 -12.31 13.98
N GLU A 36 14.11 -13.37 13.26
CA GLU A 36 13.71 -13.60 11.87
C GLU A 36 12.19 -13.59 11.70
N ASP A 37 11.46 -14.32 12.55
CA ASP A 37 9.99 -14.39 12.50
C ASP A 37 9.34 -13.01 12.72
N ALA A 38 9.89 -12.20 13.63
CA ALA A 38 9.39 -10.86 13.91
C ALA A 38 9.59 -9.92 12.71
N ARG A 39 10.74 -10.03 12.03
CA ARG A 39 11.03 -9.26 10.80
C ARG A 39 10.15 -9.69 9.65
N GLU A 40 9.84 -10.98 9.53
CA GLU A 40 8.93 -11.48 8.51
C GLU A 40 7.49 -10.99 8.73
N ALA A 41 7.01 -11.00 9.98
CA ALA A 41 5.70 -10.44 10.32
C ALA A 41 5.61 -8.93 10.04
N ASP A 42 6.65 -8.17 10.35
CA ASP A 42 6.71 -6.73 10.08
C ASP A 42 6.76 -6.44 8.56
N ALA A 43 7.59 -7.17 7.81
CA ALA A 43 7.66 -7.07 6.36
C ALA A 43 6.31 -7.40 5.69
N LYS A 44 5.61 -8.42 6.18
CA LYS A 44 4.26 -8.76 5.72
C LYS A 44 3.27 -7.62 5.98
N THR A 45 3.30 -7.04 7.18
CA THR A 45 2.42 -5.91 7.55
C THR A 45 2.70 -4.70 6.66
N LEU A 46 3.97 -4.38 6.41
CA LEU A 46 4.36 -3.30 5.49
C LEU A 46 3.87 -3.56 4.07
N ALA A 47 3.91 -4.81 3.60
CA ALA A 47 3.41 -5.18 2.28
C ALA A 47 1.89 -5.05 2.19
N GLU A 48 1.16 -5.51 3.19
CA GLU A 48 -0.29 -5.31 3.28
C GLU A 48 -0.65 -3.83 3.22
N LEU A 49 0.04 -2.96 3.96
CA LEU A 49 -0.18 -1.52 3.92
C LEU A 49 0.18 -0.88 2.57
N PHE A 50 1.27 -1.33 1.94
CA PHE A 50 1.73 -0.79 0.67
C PHE A 50 0.83 -1.20 -0.50
N HIS A 51 0.40 -2.47 -0.53
CA HIS A 51 -0.43 -3.01 -1.60
C HIS A 51 -1.93 -2.74 -1.39
N SER A 52 -2.41 -2.61 -0.15
CA SER A 52 -3.81 -2.22 0.12
C SER A 52 -4.13 -0.80 -0.36
N LYS A 53 -3.10 0.07 -0.48
CA LYS A 53 -3.27 1.43 -1.02
C LYS A 53 -3.61 1.49 -2.51
N ALA A 54 -3.70 0.34 -3.21
CA ALA A 54 -4.21 0.26 -4.58
C ALA A 54 -5.76 0.33 -4.65
N GLY A 55 -6.46 0.25 -3.52
CA GLY A 55 -7.92 0.29 -3.46
C GLY A 55 -8.50 1.71 -3.39
N GLY A 56 -8.52 2.42 -4.52
CA GLY A 56 -9.42 3.57 -4.70
C GLY A 56 -8.84 4.92 -4.27
N MET A 57 -7.97 5.48 -5.12
CA MET A 57 -7.96 6.93 -5.26
C MET A 57 -9.36 7.31 -5.75
N GLY A 58 -10.18 7.84 -4.84
CA GLY A 58 -11.60 8.10 -5.06
C GLY A 58 -11.84 8.79 -6.39
N ARG A 59 -12.86 8.32 -7.11
CA ARG A 59 -13.34 8.93 -8.36
C ARG A 59 -13.90 10.33 -8.05
N GLY A 60 -13.02 11.32 -7.90
CA GLY A 60 -13.36 12.73 -7.80
C GLY A 60 -13.86 13.19 -6.41
N GLY A 61 -13.57 14.46 -6.11
CA GLY A 61 -14.02 15.18 -4.91
C GLY A 61 -12.86 15.54 -3.97
N LEU A 62 -12.10 16.60 -4.28
CA LEU A 62 -11.23 17.26 -3.28
C LEU A 62 -12.03 18.15 -2.33
N ASP A 63 -13.35 18.24 -2.54
CA ASP A 63 -14.27 19.00 -1.73
C ASP A 63 -15.16 18.03 -0.93
N PRO A 64 -15.01 17.97 0.41
CA PRO A 64 -15.84 17.13 1.26
C PRO A 64 -17.31 17.57 1.32
N SER A 65 -17.65 18.75 0.77
CA SER A 65 -19.02 19.22 0.64
C SER A 65 -19.73 18.70 -0.62
N VAL A 66 -19.00 18.09 -1.54
CA VAL A 66 -19.57 17.55 -2.77
C VAL A 66 -20.09 16.13 -2.55
N THR A 67 -21.38 15.95 -2.79
CA THR A 67 -22.03 14.64 -2.73
C THR A 67 -21.38 13.69 -3.75
N PRO A 68 -20.96 12.48 -3.36
CA PRO A 68 -20.36 11.54 -4.28
C PRO A 68 -21.35 11.20 -5.40
N ALA A 69 -20.85 11.17 -6.64
CA ALA A 69 -21.65 10.77 -7.79
C ALA A 69 -22.04 9.28 -7.69
N PRO A 70 -23.24 8.90 -8.16
CA PRO A 70 -23.65 7.50 -8.23
C PRO A 70 -22.65 6.65 -9.01
N SER A 71 -22.35 5.47 -8.48
CA SER A 71 -21.47 4.49 -9.13
C SER A 71 -22.21 3.59 -10.13
N ASP A 72 -23.54 3.59 -10.10
CA ASP A 72 -24.39 2.85 -11.02
C ASP A 72 -24.59 3.63 -12.34
N PRO A 73 -24.32 3.01 -13.50
CA PRO A 73 -24.47 3.69 -14.80
C PRO A 73 -25.92 4.07 -15.12
N GLY A 74 -26.93 3.36 -14.59
CA GLY A 74 -28.34 3.67 -14.78
C GLY A 74 -28.76 4.93 -14.02
N GLU A 75 -28.35 5.05 -12.75
CA GLU A 75 -28.55 6.25 -11.94
C GLU A 75 -27.84 7.48 -12.53
N LEU A 76 -26.62 7.29 -13.05
CA LEU A 76 -25.89 8.35 -13.75
C LEU A 76 -26.64 8.81 -15.01
N ALA A 77 -27.16 7.88 -15.81
CA ALA A 77 -27.92 8.23 -17.01
C ALA A 77 -29.24 8.97 -16.68
N ALA A 78 -29.87 8.66 -15.53
CA ALA A 78 -31.08 9.34 -15.06
C ALA A 78 -30.81 10.79 -14.62
N SER A 79 -29.59 11.11 -14.18
CA SER A 79 -29.19 12.46 -13.77
C SER A 79 -29.00 13.45 -14.91
N ILE A 80 -28.92 12.97 -16.17
CA ILE A 80 -28.68 13.80 -17.35
C ILE A 80 -30.02 14.31 -17.91
N PRO A 81 -30.28 15.63 -17.94
CA PRO A 81 -31.51 16.18 -18.48
C PRO A 81 -31.60 15.90 -19.99
N ARG A 82 -32.60 15.12 -20.40
CA ARG A 82 -32.87 14.83 -21.82
C ARG A 82 -33.76 15.92 -22.40
N ALA A 83 -33.27 16.65 -23.40
CA ALA A 83 -34.10 17.55 -24.18
C ALA A 83 -35.21 16.73 -24.87
N ARG A 84 -36.48 17.00 -24.54
CA ARG A 84 -37.61 16.49 -25.33
C ARG A 84 -37.58 17.22 -26.67
N ARG A 85 -37.42 16.46 -27.76
CA ARG A 85 -37.77 16.91 -29.11
C ARG A 85 -39.23 16.62 -29.37
#